data_AF-A0A4P2Q891-F1
#
_entry.id   AF-A0A4P2Q891-F1
#
_cell.length_a   1.000
_cell.length_b   1.000
_cell.length_c   1.000
_cell.angle_alpha   90.00
_cell.angle_beta   90.00
_cell.angle_gamma   90.00
#
_symmetry.space_group_name_H-M   'P 1'
#
loop_
_entity.id
_entity.type
_entity.pdbx_description
1 polymer ?
#
loop_
_entity_poly.entity_id
_entity_poly.type
_entity_poly.pdbx_seq_one_letter_code
_entity_poly.pdbx_strand_id
1 'polypeptide(L)'
;MGSAWTWLLEWCAEALGATDGPAGCPEAGARRRRRSLFFLALSLLIVASFFLGELWGLKGLLPSVALFLLAVQATRAVLDARAAVWRAAALDLDDPAQRPPEGADPWFAPPTARVLRALAAVIDAARRERYAIALERLTHVERAALRPDEARLLDAARALLSLGLGDPARAAQQAILALPTGIDAIDARLGRVVLADAWRSPARLEAIERAWRRELRGGATSEALSRLLSLSRLRFLPDALEALDAAEARALSAEAWAIGEEELAAALEARARPGIYR
;
A
#
# COMPACT_ATOMS: atom_id res chain seq x y z
N MET A 1 -13.87 -6.43 19.72
CA MET A 1 -14.59 -7.72 19.74
C MET A 1 -15.71 -7.67 18.70
N GLY A 2 -15.56 -8.40 17.60
CA GLY A 2 -16.60 -8.45 16.55
C GLY A 2 -17.77 -9.32 16.97
N SER A 3 -19.00 -8.89 16.65
CA SER A 3 -20.19 -9.72 16.85
C SER A 3 -20.14 -10.96 15.95
N ALA A 4 -20.85 -12.04 16.33
CA ALA A 4 -20.95 -13.27 15.53
C ALA A 4 -21.34 -12.98 14.05
N TRP A 5 -22.14 -11.92 13.85
CA TRP A 5 -22.51 -11.40 12.55
C TRP A 5 -21.32 -10.90 11.70
N THR A 6 -20.41 -10.13 12.29
CA THR A 6 -19.21 -9.64 11.57
C THR A 6 -18.24 -10.76 11.21
N TRP A 7 -18.19 -11.81 12.04
CA TRP A 7 -17.42 -13.02 11.74
C TRP A 7 -18.04 -13.84 10.60
N LEU A 8 -19.36 -13.89 10.50
CA LEU A 8 -20.05 -14.51 9.36
C LEU A 8 -19.70 -13.79 8.05
N LEU A 9 -19.72 -12.45 8.04
CA LEU A 9 -19.33 -11.66 6.87
C LEU A 9 -17.87 -11.93 6.47
N GLU A 10 -16.96 -12.02 7.44
CA GLU A 10 -15.55 -12.36 7.19
C GLU A 10 -15.42 -13.74 6.56
N TRP A 11 -16.15 -14.74 7.07
CA TRP A 11 -16.11 -16.11 6.53
C TRP A 11 -16.66 -16.18 5.11
N CYS A 12 -17.73 -15.45 4.82
CA CYS A 12 -18.27 -15.37 3.47
C CYS A 12 -17.28 -14.74 2.49
N ALA A 13 -16.59 -13.67 2.90
CA ALA A 13 -15.53 -13.04 2.09
C ALA A 13 -14.31 -13.97 1.93
N GLU A 14 -13.91 -14.68 2.98
CA GLU A 14 -12.79 -15.64 2.97
C GLU A 14 -13.06 -16.82 2.04
N ALA A 15 -14.28 -17.36 2.04
CA ALA A 15 -14.69 -18.46 1.17
C ALA A 15 -14.57 -18.12 -0.33
N LEU A 16 -14.80 -16.86 -0.68
CA LEU A 16 -14.69 -16.34 -2.04
C LEU A 16 -13.29 -15.81 -2.40
N GLY A 17 -12.28 -16.03 -1.55
CA GLY A 17 -10.90 -15.59 -1.84
C GLY A 17 -10.62 -14.12 -1.56
N ALA A 18 -11.59 -13.39 -0.99
CA ALA A 18 -11.46 -11.96 -0.84
C ALA A 18 -10.52 -11.54 0.31
N THR A 19 -10.22 -12.38 1.28
CA THR A 19 -9.45 -11.99 2.48
C THR A 19 -8.08 -12.66 2.59
N ASP A 20 -7.54 -13.20 1.50
CA ASP A 20 -6.20 -13.83 1.51
C ASP A 20 -5.15 -12.85 2.05
N GLY A 21 -4.69 -13.09 3.28
CA GLY A 21 -3.49 -12.47 3.86
C GLY A 21 -2.19 -13.14 3.35
N PRO A 22 -1.01 -12.76 3.86
CA PRO A 22 0.29 -13.21 3.37
C PRO A 22 0.36 -14.74 3.25
N ALA A 23 0.67 -15.21 2.02
CA ALA A 23 0.99 -16.60 1.76
C ALA A 23 2.23 -16.98 2.57
N GLY A 24 2.08 -17.86 3.57
CA GLY A 24 3.20 -18.36 4.38
C GLY A 24 3.03 -18.28 5.91
N CYS A 25 1.94 -17.69 6.43
CA CYS A 25 1.70 -17.74 7.88
C CYS A 25 1.27 -19.14 8.36
N PRO A 26 1.64 -19.56 9.59
CA PRO A 26 1.20 -20.82 10.20
C PRO A 26 -0.33 -20.93 10.33
N GLU A 27 -1.05 -19.82 10.20
CA GLU A 27 -2.51 -19.77 10.12
C GLU A 27 -3.09 -20.32 8.81
N ALA A 28 -2.29 -20.58 7.78
CA ALA A 28 -2.77 -21.14 6.50
C ALA A 28 -3.51 -22.47 6.68
N GLY A 29 -3.07 -23.30 7.63
CA GLY A 29 -3.76 -24.54 8.00
C GLY A 29 -5.11 -24.30 8.70
N ALA A 30 -5.17 -23.29 9.58
CA ALA A 30 -6.41 -22.89 10.25
C ALA A 30 -7.42 -22.27 9.26
N ARG A 31 -6.97 -21.45 8.31
CA ARG A 31 -7.78 -20.87 7.23
C ARG A 31 -8.28 -21.92 6.26
N ARG A 32 -7.43 -22.87 5.86
CA ARG A 32 -7.85 -23.99 5.00
C ARG A 32 -8.94 -24.83 5.69
N ARG A 33 -8.79 -25.13 6.99
CA ARG A 33 -9.85 -25.77 7.79
C ARG A 33 -11.13 -24.93 7.87
N ARG A 34 -11.03 -23.62 8.10
CA ARG A 34 -12.18 -22.70 8.15
C ARG A 34 -12.92 -22.64 6.81
N ARG A 35 -12.21 -22.52 5.69
CA ARG A 35 -12.79 -22.61 4.34
C ARG A 35 -13.54 -23.93 4.14
N SER A 36 -12.92 -25.06 4.49
CA SER A 36 -13.57 -26.37 4.39
C SER A 36 -14.83 -26.47 5.25
N LEU A 37 -14.81 -25.95 6.49
CA LEU A 37 -15.98 -25.90 7.36
C LEU A 37 -17.08 -24.99 6.81
N PHE A 38 -16.73 -23.86 6.20
CA PHE A 38 -17.69 -22.98 5.55
C PHE A 38 -18.35 -23.66 4.35
N PHE A 39 -17.57 -24.31 3.47
CA PHE A 39 -18.13 -25.06 2.35
C PHE A 39 -19.01 -26.23 2.80
N LEU A 40 -18.65 -26.90 3.89
CA LEU A 40 -19.49 -27.92 4.53
C LEU A 40 -20.80 -27.33 5.07
N ALA A 41 -20.73 -26.20 5.78
CA ALA A 41 -21.92 -25.53 6.30
C ALA A 41 -22.82 -25.04 5.15
N LEU A 42 -22.22 -24.50 4.09
CA LEU A 42 -22.93 -24.06 2.89
C LEU A 42 -23.60 -25.23 2.17
N SER A 43 -22.91 -26.36 2.00
CA SER A 43 -23.49 -27.54 1.36
C SER A 43 -24.64 -28.12 2.17
N LEU A 44 -24.50 -28.20 3.50
CA LEU A 44 -25.58 -28.60 4.40
C LEU A 44 -26.78 -27.64 4.31
N LEU A 45 -26.55 -26.33 4.20
CA LEU A 45 -27.60 -25.33 4.11
C LEU A 45 -28.32 -25.36 2.75
N ILE A 46 -27.59 -25.63 1.65
CA ILE A 46 -28.18 -25.87 0.33
C ILE A 46 -29.05 -27.13 0.34
N VAL A 47 -28.55 -28.23 0.91
CA VAL A 47 -29.31 -29.48 1.04
C VAL A 47 -30.56 -29.27 1.88
N ALA A 48 -30.45 -28.61 3.04
CA ALA A 48 -31.60 -28.29 3.88
C ALA A 48 -32.61 -27.38 3.16
N SER A 49 -32.14 -26.38 2.41
CA SER A 49 -33.02 -25.46 1.65
C SER A 49 -33.72 -26.17 0.48
N PHE A 50 -33.09 -27.20 -0.11
CA PHE A 50 -33.74 -28.06 -1.10
C PHE A 50 -34.90 -28.85 -0.48
N PHE A 51 -34.67 -29.49 0.67
CA PHE A 51 -35.73 -30.20 1.41
C PHE A 51 -36.85 -29.26 1.91
N LEU A 52 -36.51 -28.06 2.39
CA LEU A 52 -37.51 -27.04 2.71
C LEU A 52 -38.25 -26.55 1.45
N GLY A 53 -37.60 -26.54 0.30
CA GLY A 53 -38.19 -26.18 -0.99
C GLY A 53 -39.29 -27.14 -1.42
N GLU A 54 -39.12 -28.44 -1.15
CA GLU A 54 -40.17 -29.44 -1.40
C GLU A 54 -41.39 -29.24 -0.48
N LEU A 55 -41.16 -28.83 0.77
CA LEU A 55 -42.24 -28.66 1.76
C LEU A 55 -42.94 -27.29 1.67
N TRP A 56 -42.22 -26.23 1.32
CA TRP A 56 -42.68 -24.82 1.39
C TRP A 56 -42.60 -24.08 0.04
N GLY A 57 -42.29 -24.79 -1.05
CA GLY A 57 -42.12 -24.23 -2.39
C GLY A 57 -40.91 -23.27 -2.48
N LEU A 58 -40.99 -22.28 -3.38
CA LEU A 58 -39.93 -21.27 -3.63
C LEU A 58 -39.43 -20.56 -2.35
N LYS A 59 -40.26 -20.46 -1.30
CA LYS A 59 -39.88 -19.83 -0.02
C LYS A 59 -38.82 -20.63 0.73
N GLY A 60 -38.73 -21.94 0.52
CA GLY A 60 -37.71 -22.81 1.14
C GLY A 60 -36.28 -22.50 0.68
N LEU A 61 -36.12 -21.82 -0.46
CA LEU A 61 -34.82 -21.40 -1.00
C LEU A 61 -34.32 -20.06 -0.44
N LEU A 62 -35.17 -19.30 0.28
CA LEU A 62 -34.82 -17.98 0.81
C LEU A 62 -33.53 -17.96 1.65
N PRO A 63 -33.25 -18.93 2.54
CA PRO A 63 -32.02 -18.93 3.32
C PRO A 63 -30.75 -19.04 2.46
N SER A 64 -30.75 -19.89 1.43
CA SER A 64 -29.63 -20.00 0.49
C SER A 64 -29.42 -18.72 -0.32
N VAL A 65 -30.52 -18.13 -0.82
CA VAL A 65 -30.45 -16.86 -1.57
C VAL A 65 -29.93 -15.72 -0.69
N ALA A 66 -30.42 -15.62 0.55
CA ALA A 66 -29.97 -14.61 1.50
C ALA A 66 -28.48 -14.75 1.84
N LEU A 67 -28.00 -15.97 2.08
CA LEU A 67 -26.60 -16.22 2.38
C LEU A 67 -25.70 -15.98 1.16
N PHE A 68 -26.15 -16.33 -0.04
CA PHE A 68 -25.46 -16.00 -1.28
C PHE A 68 -25.32 -14.48 -1.47
N LEU A 69 -26.42 -13.73 -1.31
CA LEU A 69 -26.40 -12.27 -1.41
C LEU A 69 -25.47 -11.63 -0.38
N LEU A 70 -25.49 -12.14 0.86
CA LEU A 70 -24.60 -11.70 1.93
C LEU A 70 -23.13 -11.96 1.59
N ALA A 71 -22.82 -13.11 1.00
CA ALA A 71 -21.45 -13.41 0.56
C ALA A 71 -20.98 -12.49 -0.56
N VAL A 72 -21.84 -12.23 -1.56
CA VAL A 72 -21.55 -11.28 -2.63
C VAL A 72 -21.31 -9.87 -2.06
N GLN A 73 -22.14 -9.41 -1.12
CA GLN A 73 -21.99 -8.10 -0.49
C GLN A 73 -20.70 -7.99 0.34
N ALA A 74 -20.40 -9.00 1.16
CA ALA A 74 -19.19 -9.03 1.98
C ALA A 74 -17.92 -9.00 1.11
N THR A 75 -17.90 -9.79 0.03
CA THR A 75 -16.78 -9.79 -0.92
C THR A 75 -16.63 -8.46 -1.63
N ARG A 76 -17.73 -7.87 -2.14
CA ARG A 76 -17.70 -6.54 -2.74
C ARG A 76 -17.15 -5.50 -1.77
N ALA A 77 -17.60 -5.51 -0.52
CA ALA A 77 -17.12 -4.57 0.50
C ALA A 77 -15.60 -4.66 0.72
N VAL A 78 -15.01 -5.86 0.69
CA VAL A 78 -13.55 -6.05 0.80
C VAL A 78 -12.83 -5.55 -0.46
N LEU A 79 -13.33 -5.91 -1.65
CA LEU A 79 -12.74 -5.48 -2.92
C LEU A 79 -12.79 -3.96 -3.08
N ASP A 80 -13.92 -3.34 -2.73
CA ASP A 80 -14.11 -1.89 -2.76
C ASP A 80 -13.18 -1.20 -1.75
N ALA A 81 -12.99 -1.79 -0.57
CA ALA A 81 -12.07 -1.27 0.43
C ALA A 81 -10.60 -1.34 -0.06
N ARG A 82 -10.21 -2.43 -0.73
CA ARG A 82 -8.88 -2.52 -1.36
C ARG A 82 -8.71 -1.50 -2.49
N ALA A 83 -9.71 -1.39 -3.35
CA ALA A 83 -9.70 -0.39 -4.41
C ALA A 83 -9.58 1.03 -3.82
N ALA A 84 -10.23 1.30 -2.68
CA ALA A 84 -10.08 2.57 -1.97
C ALA A 84 -8.67 2.79 -1.42
N VAL A 85 -7.98 1.75 -0.89
CA VAL A 85 -6.56 1.85 -0.48
C VAL A 85 -5.70 2.27 -1.66
N TRP A 86 -5.81 1.58 -2.80
CA TRP A 86 -5.02 1.87 -3.98
C TRP A 86 -5.35 3.22 -4.61
N ARG A 87 -6.63 3.60 -4.66
CA ARG A 87 -7.04 4.95 -5.12
C ARG A 87 -6.47 6.03 -4.22
N ALA A 88 -6.61 5.87 -2.89
CA ALA A 88 -6.08 6.82 -1.92
C ALA A 88 -4.56 6.98 -2.00
N ALA A 89 -3.85 5.90 -2.36
CA ALA A 89 -2.41 5.89 -2.45
C ALA A 89 -1.88 6.38 -3.82
N ALA A 90 -2.48 5.94 -4.92
CA ALA A 90 -1.94 6.09 -6.27
C ALA A 90 -2.53 7.26 -7.07
N LEU A 91 -3.80 7.63 -6.86
CA LEU A 91 -4.41 8.73 -7.61
C LEU A 91 -3.90 10.09 -7.13
N ASP A 92 -3.97 11.10 -7.99
CA ASP A 92 -3.62 12.47 -7.64
C ASP A 92 -4.53 13.04 -6.56
N LEU A 93 -4.01 13.97 -5.76
CA LEU A 93 -4.76 14.55 -4.62
C LEU A 93 -5.98 15.39 -5.07
N ASP A 94 -5.98 15.84 -6.31
CA ASP A 94 -7.05 16.62 -6.93
C ASP A 94 -8.13 15.72 -7.58
N ASP A 95 -7.86 14.43 -7.77
CA ASP A 95 -8.83 13.50 -8.32
C ASP A 95 -9.96 13.24 -7.29
N PRO A 96 -11.24 13.50 -7.62
CA PRO A 96 -12.35 13.21 -6.71
C PRO A 96 -12.45 11.72 -6.34
N ALA A 97 -12.02 10.81 -7.21
CA ALA A 97 -12.01 9.37 -6.95
C ALA A 97 -10.91 8.94 -5.97
N GLN A 98 -9.91 9.79 -5.70
CA GLN A 98 -8.87 9.52 -4.70
C GLN A 98 -9.43 9.47 -3.29
N ARG A 99 -10.44 10.29 -2.98
CA ARG A 99 -10.97 10.39 -1.62
C ARG A 99 -11.67 9.08 -1.25
N PRO A 100 -11.28 8.46 -0.11
CA PRO A 100 -11.97 7.27 0.35
C PRO A 100 -13.42 7.63 0.68
N PRO A 101 -14.39 6.78 0.30
CA PRO A 101 -15.80 7.04 0.60
C PRO A 101 -16.02 7.12 2.11
N GLU A 102 -16.89 8.03 2.55
CA GLU A 102 -17.32 8.09 3.94
C GLU A 102 -17.93 6.75 4.35
N GLY A 103 -17.52 6.26 5.53
CA GLY A 103 -17.51 4.84 5.88
C GLY A 103 -18.81 4.11 5.57
N ALA A 104 -18.74 2.95 4.90
CA ALA A 104 -19.94 2.14 4.71
C ALA A 104 -20.39 1.52 6.04
N ASP A 105 -21.69 1.28 6.12
CA ASP A 105 -22.39 0.79 7.31
C ASP A 105 -21.56 -0.28 8.05
N PRO A 106 -21.15 -0.01 9.31
CA PRO A 106 -20.42 -0.97 10.13
C PRO A 106 -21.11 -2.32 10.16
N TRP A 107 -22.44 -2.37 10.17
CA TRP A 107 -23.19 -3.61 10.25
C TRP A 107 -22.95 -4.53 9.06
N PHE A 108 -22.62 -4.01 7.88
CA PHE A 108 -22.43 -4.82 6.67
C PHE A 108 -20.97 -4.89 6.19
N ALA A 109 -20.04 -4.33 6.96
CA ALA A 109 -18.62 -4.35 6.62
C ALA A 109 -17.90 -5.48 7.35
N PRO A 110 -17.31 -6.47 6.64
CA PRO A 110 -16.45 -7.47 7.26
C PRO A 110 -15.23 -6.80 7.93
N PRO A 111 -14.69 -7.36 9.03
CA PRO A 111 -13.50 -6.86 9.73
C PRO A 111 -12.37 -6.44 8.80
N THR A 112 -12.02 -7.25 7.81
CA THR A 112 -10.95 -6.92 6.85
C THR A 112 -11.27 -5.66 6.04
N ALA A 113 -12.51 -5.48 5.58
CA ALA A 113 -12.91 -4.27 4.86
C ALA A 113 -12.82 -3.02 5.74
N ARG A 114 -13.10 -3.13 7.05
CA ARG A 114 -12.98 -2.01 8.00
C ARG A 114 -11.52 -1.59 8.18
N VAL A 115 -10.62 -2.56 8.36
CA VAL A 115 -9.18 -2.31 8.48
C VAL A 115 -8.64 -1.66 7.21
N LEU A 116 -9.02 -2.14 6.03
CA LEU A 116 -8.61 -1.57 4.75
C LEU A 116 -9.14 -0.14 4.53
N ARG A 117 -10.38 0.14 4.93
CA ARG A 117 -10.91 1.51 4.88
C ARG A 117 -10.18 2.44 5.83
N ALA A 118 -9.84 1.97 7.04
CA ALA A 118 -9.01 2.73 7.97
C ALA A 118 -7.63 3.01 7.36
N LEU A 119 -7.00 2.01 6.71
CA LEU A 119 -5.74 2.20 6.01
C LEU A 119 -5.85 3.24 4.88
N ALA A 120 -6.88 3.15 4.02
CA ALA A 120 -7.12 4.13 2.95
C ALA A 120 -7.26 5.55 3.52
N ALA A 121 -7.98 5.68 4.63
CA ALA A 121 -8.20 6.93 5.34
C ALA A 121 -6.92 7.50 6.00
N VAL A 122 -6.02 6.64 6.46
CA VAL A 122 -4.69 7.03 6.97
C VAL A 122 -3.80 7.50 5.84
N ILE A 123 -3.74 6.77 4.71
CA ILE A 123 -2.93 7.13 3.54
C ILE A 123 -3.38 8.47 2.98
N ASP A 124 -4.68 8.67 2.77
CA ASP A 124 -5.23 9.94 2.31
C ASP A 124 -4.85 11.10 3.24
N ALA A 125 -5.03 10.92 4.55
CA ALA A 125 -4.69 11.94 5.53
C ALA A 125 -3.18 12.24 5.57
N ALA A 126 -2.32 11.21 5.49
CA ALA A 126 -0.87 11.38 5.48
C ALA A 126 -0.38 12.08 4.21
N ARG A 127 -0.92 11.74 3.03
CA ARG A 127 -0.58 12.39 1.75
C ARG A 127 -1.02 13.86 1.71
N ARG A 128 -2.16 14.18 2.34
CA ARG A 128 -2.68 15.55 2.50
C ARG A 128 -2.11 16.29 3.72
N GLU A 129 -1.09 15.74 4.36
CA GLU A 129 -0.37 16.37 5.50
C GLU A 129 -1.25 16.63 6.74
N ARG A 130 -2.37 15.91 6.85
CA ARG A 130 -3.28 15.94 7.99
C ARG A 130 -2.85 14.92 9.04
N TYR A 131 -1.64 15.09 9.59
CA TYR A 131 -0.95 14.07 10.38
C TYR A 131 -1.68 13.70 11.69
N ALA A 132 -2.35 14.64 12.35
CA ALA A 132 -3.14 14.35 13.55
C ALA A 132 -4.28 13.36 13.27
N ILE A 133 -5.02 13.57 12.16
CA ILE A 133 -6.12 12.69 11.72
C ILE A 133 -5.58 11.31 11.33
N ALA A 134 -4.44 11.28 10.61
CA ALA A 134 -3.80 10.04 10.23
C ALA A 134 -3.33 9.23 11.46
N LEU A 135 -2.78 9.88 12.47
CA LEU A 135 -2.33 9.24 13.71
C LEU A 135 -3.49 8.64 14.51
N GLU A 136 -4.61 9.36 14.64
CA GLU A 136 -5.82 8.87 15.30
C GLU A 136 -6.33 7.58 14.64
N ARG A 137 -6.43 7.60 13.30
CA ARG A 137 -6.95 6.48 12.49
C ARG A 137 -6.00 5.28 12.45
N LEU A 138 -4.70 5.49 12.64
CA LEU A 138 -3.69 4.43 12.62
C LEU A 138 -3.98 3.33 13.66
N THR A 139 -4.59 3.70 14.79
CA THR A 139 -4.95 2.77 15.88
C THR A 139 -5.97 1.71 15.46
N HIS A 140 -6.72 1.96 14.39
CA HIS A 140 -7.72 1.05 13.83
C HIS A 140 -7.19 0.15 12.71
N VAL A 141 -5.89 0.24 12.37
CA VAL A 141 -5.28 -0.56 11.31
C VAL A 141 -4.54 -1.76 11.90
N GLU A 142 -5.17 -2.93 11.83
CA GLU A 142 -4.57 -4.19 12.26
C GLU A 142 -3.72 -4.82 11.15
N ARG A 143 -2.40 -4.84 11.32
CA ARG A 143 -1.45 -5.38 10.31
C ARG A 143 -1.75 -6.85 9.92
N ALA A 144 -2.26 -7.66 10.84
CA ALA A 144 -2.53 -9.08 10.61
C ALA A 144 -3.61 -9.34 9.54
N ALA A 145 -4.50 -8.37 9.30
CA ALA A 145 -5.55 -8.45 8.30
C ALA A 145 -5.11 -7.98 6.90
N LEU A 146 -3.88 -7.46 6.76
CA LEU A 146 -3.38 -6.87 5.52
C LEU A 146 -2.58 -7.89 4.69
N ARG A 147 -2.66 -7.76 3.37
CA ARG A 147 -1.74 -8.39 2.42
C ARG A 147 -0.34 -7.79 2.52
N PRO A 148 0.71 -8.47 2.02
CA PRO A 148 2.07 -7.92 2.00
C PRO A 148 2.15 -6.50 1.44
N ASP A 149 1.53 -6.25 0.30
CA ASP A 149 1.60 -4.93 -0.37
C ASP A 149 0.83 -3.85 0.41
N GLU A 150 -0.32 -4.21 0.98
CA GLU A 150 -1.10 -3.33 1.87
C GLU A 150 -0.34 -3.02 3.17
N ALA A 151 0.41 -4.00 3.70
CA ALA A 151 1.27 -3.80 4.86
C ALA A 151 2.48 -2.91 4.54
N ARG A 152 3.05 -3.01 3.32
CA ARG A 152 4.07 -2.06 2.85
C ARG A 152 3.51 -0.64 2.77
N LEU A 153 2.28 -0.47 2.26
CA LEU A 153 1.61 0.85 2.25
C LEU A 153 1.35 1.40 3.66
N LEU A 154 1.01 0.53 4.62
CA LEU A 154 0.91 0.92 6.03
C LEU A 154 2.26 1.43 6.57
N ASP A 155 3.35 0.74 6.26
CA ASP A 155 4.70 1.16 6.67
C ASP A 155 5.13 2.46 5.99
N ALA A 156 4.79 2.65 4.72
CA ALA A 156 5.01 3.90 4.00
C ALA A 156 4.21 5.06 4.62
N ALA A 157 2.94 4.84 4.98
CA ALA A 157 2.12 5.84 5.66
C ALA A 157 2.70 6.22 7.04
N ARG A 158 3.23 5.25 7.79
CA ARG A 158 3.95 5.51 9.05
C ARG A 158 5.21 6.33 8.84
N ALA A 159 5.98 6.05 7.79
CA ALA A 159 7.16 6.84 7.43
C ALA A 159 6.78 8.29 7.08
N LEU A 160 5.71 8.49 6.29
CA LEU A 160 5.18 9.83 5.98
C LEU A 160 4.71 10.57 7.24
N LEU A 161 4.09 9.86 8.18
CA LEU A 161 3.70 10.44 9.47
C LEU A 161 4.91 10.87 10.30
N SER A 162 5.91 10.00 10.46
CA SER A 162 7.14 10.34 11.18
C SER A 162 7.84 11.55 10.56
N LEU A 163 7.87 11.63 9.22
CA LEU A 163 8.41 12.77 8.49
C LEU A 163 7.62 14.05 8.80
N GLY A 164 6.29 13.99 8.72
CA GLY A 164 5.40 15.11 9.01
C GLY A 164 5.45 15.60 10.46
N LEU A 165 5.78 14.70 11.39
CA LEU A 165 5.96 15.01 12.81
C LEU A 165 7.38 15.52 13.13
N GLY A 166 8.26 15.68 12.13
CA GLY A 166 9.60 16.25 12.28
C GLY A 166 10.69 15.26 12.70
N ASP A 167 10.50 13.96 12.50
CA ASP A 167 11.49 12.92 12.79
C ASP A 167 11.98 12.24 11.49
N PRO A 168 12.89 12.88 10.73
CA PRO A 168 13.35 12.38 9.43
C PRO A 168 14.18 11.09 9.55
N ALA A 169 14.91 10.90 10.66
CA ALA A 169 15.71 9.70 10.89
C ALA A 169 14.82 8.47 11.08
N ARG A 170 13.76 8.60 11.90
CA ARG A 170 12.75 7.54 12.04
C ARG A 170 11.97 7.31 10.75
N ALA A 171 11.62 8.38 10.03
CA ALA A 171 10.98 8.27 8.73
C ALA A 171 11.84 7.47 7.73
N ALA A 172 13.14 7.74 7.66
CA ALA A 172 14.08 7.01 6.81
C ALA A 172 14.13 5.52 7.20
N GLN A 173 14.24 5.19 8.49
CA GLN A 173 14.27 3.80 8.95
C GLN A 173 13.00 3.03 8.58
N GLN A 174 11.83 3.66 8.72
CA GLN A 174 10.56 3.06 8.34
C GLN A 174 10.42 2.93 6.82
N ALA A 175 10.86 3.95 6.07
CA ALA A 175 10.81 3.96 4.62
C ALA A 175 11.69 2.88 3.97
N ILE A 176 12.86 2.56 4.54
CA ILE A 176 13.73 1.47 4.04
C ILE A 176 12.98 0.13 3.96
N LEU A 177 12.10 -0.14 4.93
CA LEU A 177 11.31 -1.38 4.97
C LEU A 177 10.07 -1.34 4.07
N ALA A 178 9.57 -0.14 3.77
CA ALA A 178 8.36 0.06 2.98
C ALA A 178 8.64 0.09 1.47
N LEU A 179 9.79 0.65 1.05
CA LEU A 179 10.13 0.88 -0.34
C LEU A 179 10.68 -0.39 -1.03
N PRO A 180 10.31 -0.65 -2.29
CA PRO A 180 9.38 0.11 -3.13
C PRO A 180 7.91 -0.15 -2.76
N THR A 181 7.07 0.88 -2.85
CA THR A 181 5.61 0.74 -2.74
C THR A 181 4.92 0.54 -4.08
N GLY A 182 5.60 0.87 -5.19
CA GLY A 182 5.02 0.83 -6.54
C GLY A 182 4.18 2.07 -6.86
N ILE A 183 4.30 3.11 -6.05
CA ILE A 183 3.58 4.38 -6.20
C ILE A 183 4.60 5.50 -6.23
N ASP A 184 4.86 6.03 -7.42
CA ASP A 184 5.99 6.94 -7.66
C ASP A 184 6.00 8.19 -6.79
N ALA A 185 4.84 8.78 -6.48
CA ALA A 185 4.78 9.96 -5.62
C ALA A 185 5.21 9.66 -4.17
N ILE A 186 4.83 8.49 -3.64
CA ILE A 186 5.21 8.05 -2.29
C ILE A 186 6.68 7.62 -2.30
N ASP A 187 7.07 6.86 -3.31
CA ASP A 187 8.42 6.34 -3.49
C ASP A 187 9.45 7.46 -3.68
N ALA A 188 9.12 8.52 -4.43
CA ALA A 188 9.94 9.72 -4.55
C ALA A 188 10.12 10.42 -3.20
N ARG A 189 9.01 10.72 -2.51
CA ARG A 189 9.03 11.48 -1.26
C ARG A 189 9.81 10.75 -0.17
N LEU A 190 9.52 9.46 0.04
CA LEU A 190 10.21 8.65 1.05
C LEU A 190 11.63 8.28 0.63
N GLY A 191 11.87 8.01 -0.67
CA GLY A 191 13.18 7.70 -1.20
C GLY A 191 14.17 8.84 -1.00
N ARG A 192 13.76 10.10 -1.19
CA ARG A 192 14.57 11.28 -0.88
C ARG A 192 14.99 11.33 0.58
N VAL A 193 14.06 11.06 1.51
CA VAL A 193 14.34 11.05 2.96
C VAL A 193 15.36 9.96 3.30
N VAL A 194 15.22 8.77 2.72
CA VAL A 194 16.16 7.67 2.91
C VAL A 194 17.55 8.03 2.37
N LEU A 195 17.63 8.62 1.18
CA LEU A 195 18.91 9.02 0.59
C LEU A 195 19.56 10.16 1.37
N ALA A 196 18.82 11.20 1.74
CA ALA A 196 19.33 12.31 2.54
C ALA A 196 19.93 11.83 3.87
N ASP A 197 19.24 10.93 4.57
CA ASP A 197 19.72 10.34 5.84
C ASP A 197 20.94 9.42 5.64
N ALA A 198 21.06 8.76 4.49
CA ALA A 198 22.17 7.85 4.20
C ALA A 198 23.35 8.51 3.47
N TRP A 199 23.20 9.74 2.97
CA TRP A 199 24.12 10.33 1.99
C TRP A 199 25.56 10.45 2.49
N ARG A 200 25.72 10.78 3.78
CA ARG A 200 27.03 10.90 4.44
C ARG A 200 27.70 9.56 4.76
N SER A 201 27.01 8.44 4.55
CA SER A 201 27.52 7.10 4.85
C SER A 201 27.58 6.24 3.58
N PRO A 202 28.74 6.17 2.90
CA PRO A 202 28.88 5.44 1.64
C PRO A 202 28.45 3.97 1.74
N ALA A 203 28.82 3.28 2.83
CA ALA A 203 28.45 1.89 3.05
C ALA A 203 26.93 1.69 3.19
N ARG A 204 26.24 2.64 3.85
CA ARG A 204 24.78 2.61 4.01
C ARG A 204 24.08 2.90 2.69
N LEU A 205 24.56 3.90 1.95
CA LEU A 205 24.06 4.26 0.64
C LEU A 205 24.16 3.09 -0.35
N GLU A 206 25.30 2.39 -0.36
CA GLU A 206 25.52 1.22 -1.20
C GLU A 206 24.59 0.05 -0.82
N ALA A 207 24.36 -0.17 0.48
CA ALA A 207 23.43 -1.19 0.96
C ALA A 207 21.98 -0.91 0.53
N ILE A 208 21.54 0.35 0.62
CA ILE A 208 20.21 0.79 0.16
C ILE A 208 20.08 0.60 -1.35
N GLU A 209 21.08 1.03 -2.12
CA GLU A 209 21.10 0.87 -3.56
C GLU A 209 21.00 -0.62 -3.97
N ARG A 210 21.78 -1.50 -3.33
CA ARG A 210 21.71 -2.95 -3.57
C ARG A 210 20.35 -3.54 -3.18
N ALA A 211 19.68 -3.02 -2.15
CA ALA A 211 18.34 -3.47 -1.78
C ALA A 211 17.30 -3.05 -2.83
N TRP A 212 17.23 -1.77 -3.18
CA TRP A 212 16.26 -1.27 -4.15
C TRP A 212 16.45 -1.84 -5.55
N ARG A 213 17.70 -2.00 -6.03
CA ARG A 213 17.96 -2.65 -7.33
C ARG A 213 17.45 -4.09 -7.36
N ARG A 214 17.53 -4.84 -6.25
CA ARG A 214 17.00 -6.21 -6.18
C ARG A 214 15.49 -6.24 -6.28
N GLU A 215 14.79 -5.37 -5.55
CA GLU A 215 13.33 -5.27 -5.60
C GLU A 215 12.84 -4.83 -7.00
N LEU A 216 13.48 -3.83 -7.62
CA LEU A 216 13.13 -3.36 -8.97
C LEU A 216 13.33 -4.44 -10.04
N ARG A 217 14.42 -5.20 -9.97
CA ARG A 217 14.65 -6.37 -10.86
C ARG A 217 13.66 -7.51 -10.59
N GLY A 218 13.12 -7.59 -9.37
CA GLY A 218 12.11 -8.56 -8.96
C GLY A 218 10.70 -8.25 -9.48
N GLY A 219 10.50 -7.16 -10.22
CA GLY A 219 9.23 -6.79 -10.84
C GLY A 219 8.53 -5.57 -10.23
N ALA A 220 9.11 -4.93 -9.20
CA ALA A 220 8.61 -3.63 -8.74
C ALA A 220 8.90 -2.56 -9.78
N THR A 221 7.93 -1.69 -10.05
CA THR A 221 8.08 -0.56 -10.98
C THR A 221 8.02 0.75 -10.21
N SER A 222 9.12 1.50 -10.22
CA SER A 222 9.14 2.89 -9.78
C SER A 222 10.19 3.67 -10.56
N GLU A 223 9.74 4.66 -11.33
CA GLU A 223 10.62 5.58 -12.02
C GLU A 223 11.33 6.49 -11.01
N ALA A 224 10.62 6.88 -9.95
CA ALA A 224 11.17 7.73 -8.89
C ALA A 224 12.40 7.09 -8.23
N LEU A 225 12.30 5.82 -7.80
CA LEU A 225 13.45 5.12 -7.22
C LEU A 225 14.55 4.87 -8.24
N SER A 226 14.20 4.64 -9.51
CA SER A 226 15.19 4.49 -10.57
C SER A 226 16.02 5.78 -10.76
N ARG A 227 15.36 6.95 -10.74
CA ARG A 227 16.04 8.26 -10.76
C ARG A 227 16.90 8.49 -9.52
N LEU A 228 16.39 8.18 -8.33
CA LEU A 228 17.15 8.31 -7.08
C LEU A 228 18.36 7.36 -7.03
N LEU A 229 18.27 6.17 -7.62
CA LEU A 229 19.40 5.27 -7.79
C LEU A 229 20.42 5.80 -8.80
N SER A 230 19.99 6.47 -9.88
CA SER A 230 20.91 7.16 -10.78
C SER A 230 21.66 8.28 -10.04
N LEU A 231 20.95 9.05 -9.19
CA LEU A 231 21.57 10.09 -8.35
C LEU A 231 22.60 9.49 -7.39
N SER A 232 22.27 8.38 -6.70
CA SER A 232 23.20 7.74 -5.76
C SER A 232 24.46 7.21 -6.46
N ARG A 233 24.37 6.80 -7.74
CA ARG A 233 25.55 6.38 -8.50
C ARG A 233 26.53 7.51 -8.77
N LEU A 234 26.05 8.72 -9.03
CA LEU A 234 26.92 9.89 -9.24
C LEU A 234 27.79 10.18 -8.01
N ARG A 235 27.32 9.80 -6.82
CA ARG A 235 28.11 9.91 -5.59
C ARG A 235 29.35 9.01 -5.60
N PHE A 236 29.26 7.84 -6.21
CA PHE A 236 30.34 6.85 -6.30
C PHE A 236 31.19 6.99 -7.55
N LEU A 237 30.61 7.50 -8.64
CA LEU A 237 31.25 7.71 -9.93
C LEU A 237 30.97 9.13 -10.41
N PRO A 238 31.69 10.14 -9.90
CA PRO A 238 31.46 11.54 -10.28
C PRO A 238 31.61 11.79 -11.79
N ASP A 239 32.53 11.10 -12.43
CA ASP A 239 32.81 11.21 -13.87
C ASP A 239 31.60 10.81 -14.74
N ALA A 240 30.67 10.01 -14.21
CA ALA A 240 29.45 9.63 -14.93
C ALA A 240 28.54 10.84 -15.20
N LEU A 241 28.72 11.95 -14.50
CA LEU A 241 27.99 13.20 -14.73
C LEU A 241 28.21 13.74 -16.15
N GLU A 242 29.40 13.54 -16.73
CA GLU A 242 29.72 14.04 -18.07
C GLU A 242 28.90 13.34 -19.16
N ALA A 243 28.57 12.06 -18.95
CA ALA A 243 27.83 11.22 -19.88
C ALA A 243 26.31 11.46 -19.88
N LEU A 244 25.76 12.19 -18.91
CA LEU A 244 24.33 12.45 -18.78
C LEU A 244 23.82 13.35 -19.90
N ASP A 245 22.61 13.10 -20.38
CA ASP A 245 21.94 14.06 -21.24
C ASP A 245 21.42 15.28 -20.43
N ALA A 246 21.03 16.34 -21.14
CA ALA A 246 20.59 17.57 -20.48
C ALA A 246 19.24 17.42 -19.75
N ALA A 247 18.37 16.49 -20.15
CA ALA A 247 17.07 16.29 -19.52
C ALA A 247 17.21 15.48 -18.22
N GLU A 248 18.00 14.43 -18.25
CA GLU A 248 18.36 13.60 -17.10
C GLU A 248 19.12 14.43 -16.06
N ALA A 249 20.09 15.25 -16.49
CA ALA A 249 20.80 16.15 -15.58
C ALA A 249 19.85 17.13 -14.86
N ARG A 250 18.83 17.68 -15.53
CA ARG A 250 17.81 18.53 -14.87
C ARG A 250 16.99 17.76 -13.85
N ALA A 251 16.54 16.55 -14.23
CA ALA A 251 15.74 15.71 -13.33
C ALA A 251 16.56 15.34 -12.08
N LEU A 252 17.81 14.94 -12.23
CA LEU A 252 18.70 14.61 -11.12
C LEU A 252 19.08 15.85 -10.29
N SER A 253 19.21 17.03 -10.91
CA SER A 253 19.45 18.29 -10.19
C SER A 253 18.30 18.61 -9.23
N ALA A 254 17.05 18.44 -9.67
CA ALA A 254 15.89 18.63 -8.82
C ALA A 254 15.85 17.64 -7.64
N GLU A 255 16.24 16.38 -7.88
CA GLU A 255 16.35 15.38 -6.82
C GLU A 255 17.48 15.70 -5.84
N ALA A 256 18.64 16.16 -6.33
CA ALA A 256 19.79 16.58 -5.51
C ALA A 256 19.44 17.74 -4.58
N TRP A 257 18.73 18.76 -5.10
CA TRP A 257 18.16 19.83 -4.29
C TRP A 257 17.22 19.31 -3.21
N ALA A 258 16.35 18.37 -3.56
CA ALA A 258 15.35 17.83 -2.64
C ALA A 258 15.95 16.98 -1.50
N ILE A 259 17.15 16.43 -1.67
CA ILE A 259 17.89 15.73 -0.60
C ILE A 259 18.87 16.62 0.18
N GLY A 260 19.03 17.89 -0.23
CA GLY A 260 19.91 18.87 0.43
C GLY A 260 21.35 18.90 -0.07
N GLU A 261 21.63 18.35 -1.26
CA GLU A 261 22.97 18.26 -1.83
C GLU A 261 23.21 19.36 -2.88
N GLU A 262 23.38 20.58 -2.39
CA GLU A 262 23.41 21.81 -3.20
C GLU A 262 24.56 21.85 -4.22
N GLU A 263 25.76 21.38 -3.84
CA GLU A 263 26.93 21.37 -4.73
C GLU A 263 26.71 20.43 -5.93
N LEU A 264 26.18 19.23 -5.67
CA LEU A 264 25.86 18.27 -6.73
C LEU A 264 24.71 18.79 -7.61
N ALA A 265 23.71 19.41 -6.99
CA ALA A 265 22.59 19.99 -7.70
C ALA A 265 23.03 21.10 -8.67
N ALA A 266 23.96 21.96 -8.24
CA ALA A 266 24.53 23.03 -9.05
C ALA A 266 25.39 22.47 -10.20
N ALA A 267 26.19 21.44 -9.96
CA ALA A 267 26.98 20.77 -11.00
C ALA A 267 26.07 20.14 -12.09
N LEU A 268 24.98 19.51 -11.67
CA LEU A 268 23.97 18.94 -12.57
C LEU A 268 23.21 20.03 -13.35
N GLU A 269 22.88 21.15 -12.72
CA GLU A 269 22.23 22.28 -13.39
C GLU A 269 23.17 22.90 -14.44
N ALA A 270 24.45 23.06 -14.13
CA ALA A 270 25.45 23.53 -15.09
C ALA A 270 25.55 22.58 -16.29
N ARG A 271 25.51 21.26 -16.06
CA ARG A 271 25.51 20.25 -17.13
C ARG A 271 24.25 20.24 -17.99
N ALA A 272 23.12 20.61 -17.38
CA ALA A 272 21.81 20.68 -18.01
C ALA A 272 21.60 21.92 -18.89
N ARG A 273 22.38 22.98 -18.71
CA ARG A 273 22.29 24.18 -19.54
C ARG A 273 22.79 23.83 -20.95
N PRO A 274 22.01 24.11 -22.01
CA PRO A 274 22.52 23.98 -23.36
C PRO A 274 23.74 24.91 -23.47
N GLY A 275 24.84 24.42 -24.03
CA GLY A 275 26.01 25.25 -24.27
C GLY A 275 25.62 26.40 -25.20
N ILE A 276 25.35 27.58 -24.65
CA ILE A 276 25.01 28.80 -25.42
C ILE A 276 26.22 29.32 -26.21
N TYR A 277 27.41 28.71 -26.01
CA TYR A 277 28.61 28.99 -26.79
C TYR A 277 29.22 27.70 -27.34
N ARG A 278 28.70 27.22 -28.48
CA ARG A 278 29.48 26.49 -29.49
C ARG A 278 28.95 26.79 -30.88
#